data_AF-A0A0U3NPJ9-F1
#
_entry.id   AF-A0A0U3NPJ9-F1
#
_cell.length_a   1.000
_cell.length_b   1.000
_cell.length_c   1.000
_cell.angle_alpha   90.00
_cell.angle_beta   90.00
_cell.angle_gamma   90.00
#
_symmetry.space_group_name_H-M   'P 1'
#
loop_
_entity.id
_entity.type
_entity.pdbx_description
1 polymer ?
#
loop_
_entity_poly.entity_id
_entity_poly.type
_entity_poly.pdbx_seq_one_letter_code
_entity_poly.pdbx_strand_id
1 'polypeptide(L)'
;MSVVDLGGTAEMWLRAPVRAKHVHLINLEAHPTELPDWITAENADVTDPGVAAQLSDAGGYDMVFSNSTIEHVGGHSQRQRFVAAVERLAPLHWIQTPYRYFPVEPHFVAPGFQFLPLAARARLVRHWPLVHSRPDSPESAMNAVINIELLTRTEMRYLFPRSELLSERVLGAPKSLIAVRTER
;
A
#
# COMPACT_ATOMS: atom_id res chain seq x y z
N MET A 1 -5.20 4.97 20.31
CA MET A 1 -4.08 4.54 19.47
C MET A 1 -3.59 5.71 18.63
N SER A 2 -2.29 5.97 18.63
CA SER A 2 -1.57 6.81 17.68
C SER A 2 -1.12 5.94 16.50
N VAL A 3 -1.53 6.28 15.28
CA VAL A 3 -1.28 5.48 14.07
C VAL A 3 -0.42 6.28 13.11
N VAL A 4 0.60 5.63 12.53
CA VAL A 4 1.26 6.15 11.31
C VAL A 4 0.71 5.40 10.11
N ASP A 5 0.13 6.12 9.16
CA ASP A 5 -0.36 5.57 7.89
C ASP A 5 0.71 5.78 6.81
N LEU A 6 1.13 4.69 6.16
CA LEU A 6 2.06 4.71 5.04
C LEU A 6 1.30 4.52 3.73
N GLY A 7 1.21 5.59 2.94
CA GLY A 7 0.61 5.63 1.60
C GLY A 7 -0.89 5.91 1.58
N GLY A 8 -1.55 6.08 2.73
CA GLY A 8 -2.96 6.43 2.83
C GLY A 8 -3.26 7.92 2.63
N THR A 9 -4.55 8.25 2.71
CA THR A 9 -5.08 9.61 2.55
C THR A 9 -6.06 9.96 3.67
N ALA A 10 -6.23 11.25 3.94
CA ALA A 10 -7.18 11.72 4.96
C ALA A 10 -8.62 11.25 4.67
N GLU A 11 -9.03 11.17 3.40
CA GLU A 11 -10.36 10.71 3.00
C GLU A 11 -10.66 9.28 3.48
N MET A 12 -9.68 8.38 3.45
CA MET A 12 -9.83 7.01 3.95
C MET A 12 -10.19 7.01 5.44
N TRP A 13 -9.48 7.82 6.23
CA TRP A 13 -9.69 7.93 7.67
C TRP A 13 -11.00 8.62 8.05
N LEU A 14 -11.44 9.60 7.25
CA LEU A 14 -12.74 10.26 7.43
C LEU A 14 -13.92 9.31 7.16
N ARG A 15 -13.73 8.31 6.29
CA ARG A 15 -14.73 7.29 5.96
C ARG A 15 -14.62 6.02 6.82
N ALA A 16 -13.56 5.90 7.61
CA ALA A 16 -13.33 4.72 8.42
C ALA A 16 -14.42 4.59 9.49
N PRO A 17 -14.93 3.36 9.76
CA PRO A 17 -15.93 3.13 10.80
C PRO A 17 -15.37 3.30 12.23
N VAL A 18 -14.05 3.43 12.34
CA VAL A 18 -13.32 3.58 13.60
C VAL A 18 -12.39 4.79 13.50
N ARG A 19 -12.33 5.58 14.57
CA ARG A 19 -11.47 6.76 14.67
C ARG A 19 -10.30 6.48 15.60
N ALA A 20 -9.08 6.58 15.10
CA ALA A 20 -7.88 6.57 15.93
C ALA A 20 -7.83 7.83 16.82
N LYS A 21 -6.98 7.81 17.86
CA LYS A 21 -6.76 9.01 18.69
C LYS A 21 -6.00 10.06 17.87
N HIS A 22 -5.04 9.61 17.07
CA HIS A 22 -4.24 10.41 16.18
C HIS A 22 -3.82 9.57 14.97
N VAL A 23 -3.75 10.19 13.80
CA VAL A 23 -3.21 9.60 12.57
C VAL A 23 -2.17 10.53 11.98
N HIS A 24 -0.99 10.01 11.71
CA HIS A 24 0.04 10.70 10.95
C HIS A 24 0.17 10.07 9.56
N LEU A 25 -0.20 10.82 8.52
CA LEU A 25 -0.17 10.36 7.13
C LEU A 25 1.19 10.62 6.49
N ILE A 26 1.84 9.58 5.98
CA ILE A 26 3.08 9.66 5.20
C ILE A 26 2.76 9.21 3.78
N ASN A 27 2.81 10.13 2.82
CA ASN A 27 2.50 9.83 1.42
C ASN A 27 3.40 10.66 0.48
N LEU A 28 3.65 10.17 -0.73
CA LEU A 28 4.31 10.95 -1.79
C LEU A 28 3.37 12.00 -2.37
N GLU A 29 2.05 11.71 -2.40
CA GLU A 29 1.04 12.61 -2.94
C GLU A 29 0.73 13.77 -1.99
N ALA A 30 0.37 14.93 -2.56
CA ALA A 30 0.03 16.13 -1.80
C ALA A 30 -1.21 15.90 -0.92
N HIS A 31 -1.14 16.38 0.32
CA HIS A 31 -2.26 16.31 1.26
C HIS A 31 -3.16 17.55 1.17
N PRO A 32 -4.44 17.45 1.58
CA PRO A 32 -5.31 18.60 1.74
C PRO A 32 -4.71 19.64 2.70
N THR A 33 -4.92 20.93 2.40
CA THR A 33 -4.42 22.03 3.25
C THR A 33 -5.10 22.06 4.62
N GLU A 34 -6.37 21.66 4.68
CA GLU A 34 -7.16 21.59 5.90
C GLU A 34 -7.34 20.13 6.30
N LEU A 35 -6.80 19.78 7.48
CA LEU A 35 -6.95 18.47 8.09
C LEU A 35 -7.66 18.62 9.44
N PRO A 36 -8.46 17.61 9.86
CA PRO A 36 -8.96 17.55 11.23
C PRO A 36 -7.84 17.59 12.26
N ASP A 37 -8.13 18.09 13.46
CA ASP A 37 -7.17 18.22 14.58
C ASP A 37 -6.47 16.91 15.00
N TRP A 38 -7.07 15.77 14.67
CA TRP A 38 -6.55 14.44 14.97
C TRP A 38 -5.74 13.81 13.82
N ILE A 39 -5.56 14.51 12.69
CA ILE A 39 -4.75 14.05 11.55
C ILE A 39 -3.61 15.04 11.29
N THR A 40 -2.38 14.54 11.26
CA THR A 40 -1.22 15.25 10.68
C THR A 40 -0.80 14.56 9.40
N ALA A 41 -0.07 15.27 8.54
CA ALA A 41 0.39 14.70 7.28
C ALA A 41 1.74 15.27 6.85
N GLU A 42 2.53 14.44 6.20
CA GLU A 42 3.84 14.77 5.64
C GLU A 42 3.99 14.18 4.24
N ASN A 43 4.59 14.96 3.34
CA ASN A 43 4.99 14.52 2.00
C ASN A 43 6.39 13.91 2.04
N ALA A 44 6.48 12.59 2.19
CA ALA A 44 7.77 11.92 2.33
C ALA A 44 7.75 10.48 1.79
N ASP A 45 8.94 9.99 1.40
CA ASP A 45 9.15 8.60 1.00
C ASP A 45 9.63 7.78 2.21
N VAL A 46 8.74 6.94 2.76
CA VAL A 46 9.09 6.08 3.92
C VAL A 46 10.14 5.02 3.58
N THR A 47 10.41 4.76 2.31
CA THR A 47 11.49 3.85 1.90
C THR A 47 12.87 4.50 2.00
N ASP A 48 12.95 5.82 2.18
CA ASP A 48 14.18 6.50 2.56
C ASP A 48 14.50 6.20 4.03
N PRO A 49 15.65 5.56 4.35
CA PRO A 49 16.04 5.28 5.72
C PRO A 49 16.15 6.54 6.61
N GLY A 50 16.47 7.70 6.03
CA GLY A 50 16.53 8.98 6.74
C GLY A 50 15.16 9.44 7.22
N VAL A 51 14.14 9.32 6.34
CA VAL A 51 12.74 9.62 6.68
C VAL A 51 12.25 8.67 7.76
N ALA A 52 12.47 7.36 7.60
CA ALA A 52 12.06 6.36 8.60
C ALA A 52 12.74 6.58 9.96
N ALA A 53 14.00 7.03 9.98
CA ALA A 53 14.70 7.38 11.21
C ALA A 53 14.09 8.62 11.88
N GLN A 54 13.88 9.70 11.12
CA GLN A 54 13.27 10.93 11.63
C GLN A 54 11.88 10.71 12.21
N LEU A 55 11.03 9.94 11.52
CA LEU A 55 9.70 9.58 12.00
C LEU A 55 9.75 8.73 13.27
N SER A 56 10.71 7.82 13.38
CA SER A 56 10.93 7.00 14.57
C SER A 56 11.42 7.81 15.77
N ASP A 57 12.27 8.81 15.53
CA ASP A 57 12.80 9.69 16.57
C ASP A 57 11.75 10.69 17.05
N ALA A 58 10.89 11.18 16.16
CA ALA A 58 9.69 11.95 16.50
C ALA A 58 8.69 11.08 17.30
N GLY A 59 8.58 9.80 16.92
CA GLY A 59 8.18 8.68 17.77
C GLY A 59 6.70 8.56 18.15
N GLY A 60 6.42 7.52 18.95
CA GLY A 60 5.17 7.36 19.71
C GLY A 60 4.02 6.68 18.98
N TYR A 61 4.25 6.03 17.84
CA TYR A 61 3.20 5.28 17.16
C TYR A 61 2.97 3.94 17.87
N ASP A 62 1.71 3.67 18.14
CA ASP A 62 1.27 2.37 18.65
C ASP A 62 1.19 1.36 17.49
N MET A 63 0.88 1.82 16.28
CA MET A 63 0.62 0.96 15.11
C MET A 63 1.01 1.62 13.79
N VAL A 64 1.60 0.82 12.88
CA VAL A 64 1.72 1.16 11.46
C VAL A 64 0.50 0.63 10.71
N PHE A 65 -0.16 1.49 9.94
CA PHE A 65 -1.20 1.10 9.00
C PHE A 65 -0.70 1.35 7.57
N SER A 66 -0.96 0.42 6.66
CA SER A 66 -0.74 0.63 5.23
C SER A 66 -1.68 -0.24 4.42
N ASN A 67 -2.34 0.37 3.44
CA ASN A 67 -3.32 -0.30 2.62
C ASN A 67 -3.07 -0.01 1.14
N SER A 68 -2.76 -1.06 0.39
CA SER A 68 -2.51 -0.99 -1.06
C SER A 68 -1.36 -0.05 -1.44
N THR A 69 -0.24 -0.15 -0.71
CA THR A 69 0.96 0.68 -0.93
C THR A 69 2.18 -0.15 -1.31
N ILE A 70 2.39 -1.30 -0.65
CA ILE A 70 3.60 -2.12 -0.80
C ILE A 70 3.79 -2.69 -2.21
N GLU A 71 2.73 -2.80 -3.01
CA GLU A 71 2.78 -3.15 -4.45
C GLU A 71 3.30 -2.01 -5.35
N HIS A 72 3.38 -0.78 -4.83
CA HIS A 72 3.78 0.42 -5.56
C HIS A 72 5.17 0.96 -5.18
N VAL A 73 5.80 0.44 -4.12
CA VAL A 73 7.05 1.01 -3.60
C VAL A 73 8.28 0.81 -4.51
N GLY A 74 8.17 -0.03 -5.56
CA GLY A 74 9.20 -0.17 -6.59
C GLY A 74 10.20 -1.31 -6.36
N GLY A 75 9.78 -2.55 -6.62
CA GLY A 75 10.69 -3.69 -6.64
C GLY A 75 11.08 -4.23 -5.25
N HIS A 76 11.91 -5.28 -5.27
CA HIS A 76 12.23 -6.04 -4.07
C HIS A 76 13.04 -5.23 -3.03
N SER A 77 14.02 -4.45 -3.47
CA SER A 77 14.87 -3.64 -2.58
C SER A 77 14.07 -2.58 -1.84
N GLN A 78 13.16 -1.90 -2.53
CA GLN A 78 12.29 -0.89 -1.90
C GLN A 78 11.29 -1.52 -0.95
N ARG A 79 10.74 -2.70 -1.28
CA ARG A 79 9.90 -3.46 -0.32
C ARG A 79 10.64 -3.85 0.95
N GLN A 80 11.93 -4.21 0.86
CA GLN A 80 12.74 -4.47 2.06
C GLN A 80 12.91 -3.21 2.92
N ARG A 81 13.13 -2.04 2.30
CA ARG A 81 13.22 -0.76 3.01
C ARG A 81 11.87 -0.38 3.64
N PHE A 82 10.77 -0.56 2.91
CA PHE A 82 9.42 -0.36 3.42
C PHE A 82 9.15 -1.22 4.66
N VAL A 83 9.45 -2.52 4.60
CA VAL A 83 9.31 -3.44 5.75
C VAL A 83 10.19 -3.00 6.92
N ALA A 84 11.43 -2.60 6.66
CA ALA A 84 12.34 -2.11 7.71
C ALA A 84 11.80 -0.85 8.40
N ALA A 85 11.15 0.05 7.66
CA ALA A 85 10.46 1.20 8.22
C ALA A 85 9.25 0.78 9.06
N VAL A 86 8.40 -0.12 8.55
CA VAL A 86 7.25 -0.66 9.30
C VAL A 86 7.69 -1.23 10.66
N GLU A 87 8.73 -2.06 10.67
CA GLU A 87 9.24 -2.70 11.90
C GLU A 87 9.95 -1.72 12.85
N ARG A 88 10.43 -0.59 12.35
CA ARG A 88 11.05 0.49 13.15
C ARG A 88 10.00 1.39 13.80
N LEU A 89 8.95 1.75 13.07
CA LEU A 89 8.04 2.83 13.44
C LEU A 89 7.07 2.46 14.57
N ALA A 90 6.60 1.21 14.62
CA ALA A 90 5.66 0.77 15.65
C ALA A 90 5.76 -0.73 15.96
N PRO A 91 5.36 -1.17 17.17
CA PRO A 91 5.35 -2.58 17.52
C PRO A 91 4.23 -3.38 16.83
N LEU A 92 3.13 -2.70 16.46
CA LEU A 92 1.97 -3.28 15.79
C LEU A 92 1.92 -2.84 14.34
N HIS A 93 1.38 -3.69 13.47
CA HIS A 93 1.10 -3.27 12.10
C HIS A 93 -0.09 -3.98 11.46
N TRP A 94 -0.67 -3.29 10.48
CA TRP A 94 -1.61 -3.81 9.50
C TRP A 94 -1.14 -3.40 8.12
N ILE A 95 -0.62 -4.36 7.35
CA ILE A 95 -0.10 -4.12 6.00
C ILE A 95 -0.92 -4.95 5.02
N GLN A 96 -1.78 -4.29 4.26
CA GLN A 96 -2.63 -4.91 3.25
C GLN A 96 -2.06 -4.68 1.84
N THR A 97 -2.10 -5.73 1.01
CA THR A 97 -1.87 -5.63 -0.43
C THR A 97 -2.83 -6.53 -1.21
N PRO A 98 -3.23 -6.18 -2.44
CA PRO A 98 -4.01 -7.07 -3.28
C PRO A 98 -3.23 -8.33 -3.65
N TYR A 99 -3.94 -9.45 -3.74
CA TYR A 99 -3.32 -10.74 -4.02
C TYR A 99 -3.13 -10.95 -5.53
N ARG A 100 -1.89 -11.24 -5.95
CA ARG A 100 -1.53 -11.51 -7.36
C ARG A 100 -2.44 -12.52 -8.05
N TYR A 101 -2.93 -13.53 -7.32
CA TYR A 101 -3.75 -14.61 -7.89
C TYR A 101 -5.26 -14.45 -7.74
N PHE A 102 -5.74 -13.28 -7.29
CA PHE A 102 -7.17 -12.95 -7.43
C PHE A 102 -7.49 -12.71 -8.92
N PRO A 103 -8.61 -13.23 -9.47
CA PRO A 103 -8.86 -13.22 -10.91
C PRO A 103 -9.05 -11.83 -11.51
N VAL A 104 -9.42 -10.83 -10.73
CA VAL A 104 -9.63 -9.44 -11.20
C VAL A 104 -8.52 -8.55 -10.69
N GLU A 105 -7.74 -7.97 -11.59
CA GLU A 105 -6.72 -7.00 -11.26
C GLU A 105 -7.38 -5.72 -10.70
N PRO A 106 -7.01 -5.24 -9.49
CA PRO A 106 -7.75 -4.18 -8.81
C PRO A 106 -7.54 -2.76 -9.38
N HIS A 107 -6.40 -2.46 -10.01
CA HIS A 107 -6.08 -1.12 -10.51
C HIS A 107 -6.78 -0.82 -11.85
N PHE A 108 -6.94 -1.85 -12.67
CA PHE A 108 -7.54 -1.76 -14.00
C PHE A 108 -8.96 -2.37 -14.04
N VAL A 109 -9.39 -3.05 -12.97
CA VAL A 109 -10.66 -3.79 -12.90
C VAL A 109 -10.78 -4.74 -14.10
N ALA A 110 -9.70 -5.49 -14.34
CA ALA A 110 -9.50 -6.25 -15.56
C ALA A 110 -9.20 -7.72 -15.25
N PRO A 111 -10.06 -8.67 -15.67
CA PRO A 111 -9.82 -10.09 -15.44
C PRO A 111 -8.50 -10.57 -16.04
N GLY A 112 -7.64 -11.20 -15.23
CA GLY A 112 -6.38 -11.80 -15.64
C GLY A 112 -5.30 -10.83 -16.14
N PHE A 113 -5.50 -9.51 -16.01
CA PHE A 113 -4.61 -8.50 -16.59
C PHE A 113 -3.16 -8.61 -16.10
N GLN A 114 -2.96 -8.91 -14.82
CA GLN A 114 -1.64 -9.06 -14.21
C GLN A 114 -0.82 -10.24 -14.75
N PHE A 115 -1.44 -11.20 -15.45
CA PHE A 115 -0.76 -12.36 -16.03
C PHE A 115 -0.37 -12.16 -17.50
N LEU A 116 -0.81 -11.07 -18.12
CA LEU A 116 -0.49 -10.78 -19.49
C LEU A 116 0.98 -10.35 -19.63
N PRO A 117 1.64 -10.65 -20.78
CA PRO A 117 2.95 -10.09 -21.09
C PRO A 117 2.94 -8.56 -21.01
N LEU A 118 4.06 -7.97 -20.59
CA LEU A 118 4.15 -6.53 -20.32
C LEU A 118 3.67 -5.66 -21.49
N ALA A 119 4.05 -6.01 -22.72
CA ALA A 119 3.61 -5.29 -23.92
C ALA A 119 2.09 -5.34 -24.13
N ALA A 120 1.45 -6.48 -23.80
CA ALA A 120 0.00 -6.61 -23.88
C ALA A 120 -0.69 -5.78 -22.79
N ARG A 121 -0.17 -5.77 -21.56
CA ARG A 121 -0.65 -4.90 -20.47
C ARG A 121 -0.60 -3.42 -20.88
N ALA A 122 0.55 -2.95 -21.38
CA ALA A 122 0.74 -1.56 -21.81
C ALA A 122 -0.19 -1.16 -22.98
N ARG A 123 -0.48 -2.09 -23.90
CA ARG A 123 -1.44 -1.81 -24.98
C ARG A 123 -2.88 -1.77 -24.47
N LEU A 124 -3.28 -2.74 -23.65
CA LEU A 124 -4.66 -2.89 -23.19
C LEU A 124 -5.09 -1.78 -22.24
N VAL A 125 -4.22 -1.35 -21.32
CA VAL A 125 -4.55 -0.31 -20.32
C VAL A 125 -5.00 1.01 -20.98
N ARG A 126 -4.49 1.32 -22.19
CA ARG A 126 -4.88 2.51 -22.95
C ARG A 126 -6.29 2.44 -23.52
N HIS A 127 -6.83 1.24 -23.70
CA HIS A 127 -8.13 1.02 -24.35
C HIS A 127 -9.16 0.40 -23.41
N TRP A 128 -8.75 -0.02 -22.20
CA TRP A 128 -9.65 -0.63 -21.24
C TRP A 128 -10.66 0.40 -20.70
N PRO A 129 -11.96 0.08 -20.66
CA PRO A 129 -12.99 1.04 -20.29
C PRO A 129 -13.08 1.31 -18.79
N LEU A 130 -12.59 0.42 -17.93
CA LEU A 130 -12.75 0.50 -16.46
C LEU A 130 -11.51 1.04 -15.72
N VAL A 131 -10.49 1.48 -16.44
CA VAL A 131 -9.33 2.12 -15.81
C VAL A 131 -9.73 3.50 -15.28
N HIS A 132 -9.40 3.79 -14.03
CA HIS A 132 -9.72 5.09 -13.42
C HIS A 132 -8.92 6.23 -14.06
N SER A 133 -7.61 6.02 -14.25
CA SER A 133 -6.70 6.98 -14.86
C SER A 133 -6.13 6.40 -16.15
N ARG A 134 -6.74 6.75 -17.28
CA ARG A 134 -6.31 6.23 -18.59
C ARG A 134 -4.98 6.88 -19.01
N PRO A 135 -3.94 6.07 -19.32
CA PRO A 135 -2.71 6.62 -19.86
C PRO A 135 -2.91 7.25 -21.24
N ASP A 136 -2.38 8.44 -21.43
CA ASP A 136 -2.48 9.25 -22.64
C ASP A 136 -1.49 8.83 -23.75
N SER A 137 -0.38 8.18 -23.38
CA SER A 137 0.72 7.83 -24.28
C SER A 137 1.19 6.38 -24.06
N PRO A 138 1.92 5.78 -25.03
CA PRO A 138 2.57 4.49 -24.84
C PRO A 138 3.54 4.49 -23.66
N GLU A 139 4.23 5.60 -23.41
CA GLU A 139 5.19 5.74 -22.30
C GLU A 139 4.47 5.77 -20.95
N SER A 140 3.43 6.60 -20.78
CA SER A 140 2.65 6.64 -19.55
C SER A 140 1.95 5.30 -19.29
N ALA A 141 1.52 4.60 -20.35
CA ALA A 141 0.96 3.26 -20.23
C ALA A 141 1.97 2.23 -19.73
N MET A 142 3.20 2.27 -20.25
CA MET A 142 4.28 1.39 -19.81
C MET A 142 4.65 1.67 -18.35
N ASN A 143 4.81 2.94 -17.98
CA ASN A 143 5.11 3.35 -16.61
C ASN A 143 4.03 2.87 -15.63
N ALA A 144 2.74 3.02 -15.99
CA ALA A 144 1.64 2.56 -15.15
C ALA A 144 1.68 1.05 -14.88
N VAL A 145 2.03 0.22 -15.87
CA VAL A 145 2.01 -1.25 -15.70
C VAL A 145 3.28 -1.81 -15.07
N ILE A 146 4.44 -1.15 -15.25
CA ILE A 146 5.71 -1.56 -14.63
C ILE A 146 5.72 -1.24 -13.12
N ASN A 147 5.15 -0.11 -12.72
CA ASN A 147 5.19 0.35 -11.33
C ASN A 147 4.13 -0.32 -10.42
N ILE A 148 3.46 -1.37 -10.89
CA ILE A 148 2.46 -2.13 -10.13
C ILE A 148 2.89 -3.59 -10.07
N GLU A 149 3.31 -4.02 -8.88
CA GLU A 149 3.78 -5.38 -8.62
C GLU A 149 2.94 -6.04 -7.53
N LEU A 150 1.83 -6.67 -7.92
CA LEU A 150 0.98 -7.41 -6.98
C LEU A 150 1.77 -8.52 -6.27
N LEU A 151 1.56 -8.72 -4.97
CA LEU A 151 2.31 -9.71 -4.19
C LEU A 151 1.57 -11.04 -4.03
N THR A 152 2.37 -12.09 -3.82
CA THR A 152 1.91 -13.44 -3.48
C THR A 152 2.00 -13.69 -1.97
N ARG A 153 1.38 -14.79 -1.54
CA ARG A 153 1.48 -15.29 -0.16
C ARG A 153 2.92 -15.60 0.24
N THR A 154 3.73 -16.12 -0.69
CA THR A 154 5.13 -16.45 -0.44
C THR A 154 5.96 -15.19 -0.21
N GLU A 155 5.80 -14.17 -1.06
CA GLU A 155 6.47 -12.87 -0.89
C GLU A 155 6.04 -12.21 0.43
N MET A 156 4.74 -12.18 0.75
CA MET A 156 4.26 -11.60 2.01
C MET A 156 4.80 -12.32 3.25
N ARG A 157 4.89 -13.67 3.24
CA ARG A 157 5.50 -14.43 4.35
C ARG A 157 7.00 -14.17 4.48
N TYR A 158 7.68 -13.99 3.36
CA TYR A 158 9.10 -13.68 3.36
C TYR A 158 9.37 -12.26 3.89
N LEU A 159 8.53 -11.29 3.51
CA LEU A 159 8.62 -9.90 3.96
C LEU A 159 8.23 -9.73 5.43
N PHE A 160 7.18 -10.43 5.89
CA PHE A 160 6.64 -10.32 7.24
C PHE A 160 6.65 -11.67 7.97
N PRO A 161 7.83 -12.25 8.27
CA PRO A 161 7.95 -13.62 8.79
C PRO A 161 7.42 -13.79 10.22
N ARG A 162 7.25 -12.69 10.95
CA ARG A 162 6.76 -12.66 12.35
C ARG A 162 5.28 -12.31 12.47
N SER A 163 4.63 -12.02 11.36
CA SER A 163 3.25 -11.54 11.32
C SER A 163 2.29 -12.68 11.02
N GLU A 164 1.07 -12.58 11.56
CA GLU A 164 -0.02 -13.41 11.09
C GLU A 164 -0.45 -12.95 9.69
N LEU A 165 -0.65 -13.90 8.77
CA LEU A 165 -1.04 -13.58 7.40
C LEU A 165 -2.51 -13.94 7.16
N LEU A 166 -3.37 -12.93 7.21
CA LEU A 166 -4.80 -13.04 6.95
C LEU A 166 -5.10 -12.93 5.45
N SER A 167 -6.35 -13.18 5.08
CA SER A 167 -6.82 -12.97 3.71
C SER A 167 -8.24 -12.44 3.71
N GLU A 168 -8.42 -11.27 3.11
CA GLU A 168 -9.73 -10.75 2.77
C GLU A 168 -10.27 -11.56 1.60
N ARG A 169 -11.51 -12.05 1.70
CA ARG A 169 -12.11 -12.93 0.69
C ARG A 169 -13.35 -12.31 0.08
N VAL A 170 -13.49 -12.50 -1.23
CA VAL A 170 -14.71 -12.21 -1.99
C VAL A 170 -15.14 -13.50 -2.68
N LEU A 171 -16.38 -13.92 -2.45
CA LEU A 171 -16.93 -15.18 -2.98
C LEU A 171 -16.02 -16.40 -2.69
N GLY A 172 -15.37 -16.43 -1.51
CA GLY A 172 -14.47 -17.49 -1.10
C GLY A 172 -13.03 -17.40 -1.66
N ALA A 173 -12.79 -16.59 -2.68
CA ALA A 173 -11.46 -16.35 -3.25
C ALA A 173 -10.71 -15.27 -2.45
N PRO A 174 -9.42 -15.46 -2.12
CA PRO A 174 -8.61 -14.43 -1.47
C PRO A 174 -8.40 -13.25 -2.42
N LYS A 175 -8.95 -12.08 -2.08
CA LYS A 175 -8.81 -10.83 -2.83
C LYS A 175 -7.54 -10.09 -2.43
N SER A 176 -7.30 -10.01 -1.13
CA SER A 176 -6.19 -9.24 -0.55
C SER A 176 -5.50 -10.07 0.53
N LEU A 177 -4.21 -9.83 0.73
CA LEU A 177 -3.40 -10.39 1.80
C LEU A 177 -3.14 -9.31 2.83
N ILE A 178 -3.14 -9.69 4.11
CA ILE A 178 -2.92 -8.74 5.20
C ILE A 178 -1.91 -9.35 6.17
N ALA A 179 -0.73 -8.73 6.31
CA ALA A 179 0.19 -9.03 7.38
C ALA A 179 -0.22 -8.23 8.63
N VAL A 180 -0.49 -8.93 9.72
CA VAL A 180 -0.93 -8.35 11.00
C VAL A 180 0.03 -8.74 12.10
N ARG A 181 0.43 -7.77 12.91
CA ARG A 181 1.16 -7.99 14.16
C ARG A 181 0.41 -7.36 15.31
N THR A 182 0.02 -8.18 16.28
CA THR A 182 -0.69 -7.77 17.50
C THR A 182 0.24 -7.83 18.71
N GLU A 183 -0.17 -7.19 19.81
CA GLU A 183 0.37 -7.51 21.14
C GLU A 183 0.10 -9.00 21.40
N ARG A 184 1.13 -9.76 21.76
CA ARG A 184 0.96 -11.16 22.17
C ARG A 184 0.68 -11.23 23.66
#